data_AF-A0A945T6Y8-F1
#
_entry.id   AF-A0A945T6Y8-F1
#
_cell.length_a   1.000
_cell.length_b   1.000
_cell.length_c   1.000
_cell.angle_alpha   90.00
_cell.angle_beta   90.00
_cell.angle_gamma   90.00
#
_symmetry.space_group_name_H-M   'P 1'
#
loop_
_entity.id
_entity.type
_entity.pdbx_description
1 polymer ?
#
loop_
_entity_poly.entity_id
_entity_poly.type
_entity_poly.pdbx_seq_one_letter_code
_entity_poly.pdbx_strand_id
1 'polypeptide(L)' 'GTVVYITAMWVSGIMQGLMWRDYDEYGTLSYTFAESVAAMVPYYKMRAIGGLIFWLGGVVMLYNVIMTVRNANREA' A
#
# COMPACT_ATOMS: atom_id res chain seq x y z
N GLY A 1 9.12 -3.80 1.27
CA GLY A 1 8.16 -3.00 0.48
C GLY A 1 6.86 -3.75 0.27
N THR A 2 6.86 -4.75 -0.60
CA THR A 2 5.66 -5.48 -1.03
C THR A 2 4.87 -6.13 0.11
N VAL A 3 5.54 -6.77 1.08
CA VAL A 3 4.86 -7.38 2.24
C VAL A 3 4.13 -6.32 3.07
N VAL A 4 4.77 -5.19 3.36
CA VAL A 4 4.17 -4.06 4.10
C VAL A 4 2.94 -3.50 3.37
N TYR A 5 3.01 -3.41 2.04
CA TYR A 5 1.89 -3.00 1.22
C TYR A 5 0.71 -3.98 1.32
N ILE A 6 0.97 -5.29 1.20
CA ILE A 6 -0.05 -6.35 1.25
C ILE A 6 -0.71 -6.36 2.63
N THR A 7 0.07 -6.36 3.70
CA THR A 7 -0.46 -6.39 5.07
C THR A 7 -1.31 -5.16 5.37
N ALA A 8 -0.88 -3.95 4.97
CA ALA A 8 -1.68 -2.73 5.15
C ALA A 8 -3.02 -2.78 4.40
N MET A 9 -3.03 -3.34 3.18
CA MET A 9 -4.25 -3.48 2.38
C MET A 9 -5.21 -4.54 2.93
N TRP A 10 -4.69 -5.66 3.45
CA TRP A 10 -5.51 -6.68 4.10
C TRP A 10 -6.23 -6.14 5.34
N VAL A 11 -5.51 -5.45 6.23
CA VAL A 11 -6.12 -4.89 7.45
C VAL A 11 -7.16 -3.82 7.09
N SER A 12 -6.86 -2.95 6.12
CA SER A 12 -7.81 -1.96 5.61
C SER A 12 -9.09 -2.61 5.05
N GLY A 13 -8.95 -3.65 4.22
CA GLY A 13 -10.09 -4.32 3.59
C GLY A 13 -10.99 -5.05 4.60
N ILE A 14 -10.38 -5.71 5.59
CA ILE A 14 -11.12 -6.38 6.67
C ILE A 14 -11.90 -5.33 7.48
N MET A 15 -11.27 -4.19 7.82
CA MET A 15 -11.90 -3.15 8.62
C MET A 15 -13.06 -2.47 7.88
N GLN A 16 -12.90 -2.17 6.59
CA GLN A 16 -14.02 -1.68 5.76
C GLN A 16 -15.18 -2.65 5.71
N GLY A 17 -14.90 -3.95 5.47
CA GLY A 17 -15.93 -4.97 5.38
C GLY A 17 -16.68 -5.19 6.69
N LEU A 18 -15.99 -5.06 7.82
CA LEU A 18 -16.61 -5.09 9.16
C LEU A 18 -17.51 -3.88 9.37
N MET A 19 -17.02 -2.66 9.09
CA MET A 19 -17.81 -1.43 9.29
C MET A 19 -19.05 -1.37 8.40
N TRP A 20 -18.99 -1.89 7.17
CA TRP A 20 -20.15 -1.93 6.26
C TRP A 20 -21.21 -2.97 6.64
N ARG A 21 -20.87 -3.92 7.51
CA ARG A 21 -21.77 -4.97 8.00
C ARG A 21 -22.18 -4.75 9.47
N ASP A 22 -21.69 -3.68 10.09
CA ASP A 22 -21.99 -3.41 11.49
C ASP A 22 -23.34 -2.70 11.62
N TYR A 23 -24.29 -3.40 12.23
CA TYR A 23 -25.64 -2.94 12.50
C TYR A 23 -25.85 -2.87 14.01
N ASP A 24 -26.39 -1.75 14.48
CA ASP A 24 -26.72 -1.54 15.89
C ASP A 24 -27.95 -2.37 16.29
N GLU A 25 -28.23 -2.50 17.60
CA GLU A 25 -29.39 -3.26 18.13
C GLU A 25 -30.75 -2.80 17.55
N TYR A 26 -30.80 -1.56 17.04
CA TYR A 26 -31.96 -0.96 16.39
C TYR A 26 -32.03 -1.18 14.86
N GLY A 27 -31.12 -1.97 14.28
CA GLY A 27 -31.10 -2.31 12.85
C GLY A 27 -30.62 -1.19 11.92
N THR A 28 -30.08 -0.12 12.47
CA THR A 28 -29.45 0.99 11.72
C THR A 28 -27.95 0.75 11.57
N LEU A 29 -27.34 1.37 10.55
CA LEU A 29 -25.91 1.21 10.27
C LEU A 29 -25.09 1.95 11.33
N SER A 30 -24.27 1.23 12.10
CA SER A 30 -23.50 1.79 13.22
C SER A 30 -22.46 2.82 12.79
N TYR A 31 -21.95 2.70 11.55
CA TYR A 31 -20.96 3.60 10.98
C TYR A 31 -21.45 4.18 9.66
N THR A 32 -21.33 5.50 9.53
CA THR A 32 -21.56 6.17 8.25
C THR A 32 -20.42 5.88 7.27
N PHE A 33 -20.70 5.97 5.97
CA PHE A 33 -19.66 5.76 4.94
C PHE A 33 -18.48 6.71 5.14
N ALA A 34 -18.71 7.95 5.55
CA ALA A 34 -17.67 8.94 5.82
C ALA A 34 -16.71 8.52 6.95
N GLU A 35 -17.23 7.90 8.02
CA GLU A 35 -16.41 7.39 9.13
C GLU A 35 -15.56 6.20 8.70
N SER A 36 -16.10 5.31 7.86
CA SER A 36 -15.32 4.22 7.28
C SER A 36 -14.14 4.72 6.45
N VAL A 37 -14.31 5.86 5.74
CA VAL A 37 -13.26 6.49 4.94
C VAL A 37 -12.21 7.17 5.83
N ALA A 38 -12.65 7.87 6.88
CA ALA A 38 -11.74 8.51 7.83
C ALA A 38 -10.83 7.48 8.55
N ALA A 39 -11.38 6.32 8.94
CA ALA A 39 -10.64 5.25 9.59
C ALA A 39 -9.55 4.62 8.70
N MET A 40 -9.66 4.73 7.37
CA MET A 40 -8.70 4.15 6.43
C MET A 40 -7.47 5.01 6.14
N VAL A 41 -7.53 6.31 6.42
CA VAL A 41 -6.42 7.26 6.19
C VAL A 41 -5.06 6.76 6.71
N PRO A 42 -4.92 6.22 7.95
CA PRO A 42 -3.64 5.70 8.42
C PRO A 42 -3.12 4.51 7.60
N TYR A 43 -4.00 3.63 7.11
CA TYR A 43 -3.62 2.47 6.30
C TYR A 43 -3.13 2.88 4.91
N TYR A 44 -3.73 3.92 4.31
CA TYR A 44 -3.24 4.48 3.04
C TYR A 44 -1.84 5.10 3.16
N LYS A 45 -1.50 5.71 4.31
CA LYS A 45 -0.14 6.20 4.58
C LYS A 45 0.85 5.04 4.65
N MET A 46 0.52 3.96 5.36
CA MET A 46 1.38 2.76 5.42
C MET A 46 1.56 2.11 4.05
N ARG A 47 0.49 2.07 3.24
CA ARG A 47 0.57 1.62 1.84
C ARG A 47 1.56 2.46 1.02
N ALA A 48 1.51 3.78 1.13
CA ALA A 48 2.42 4.67 0.41
C ALA A 48 3.88 4.40 0.79
N ILE A 49 4.17 4.23 2.08
CA ILE A 49 5.52 3.89 2.58
C ILE A 49 5.98 2.52 2.04
N GLY A 50 5.12 1.51 2.09
CA GLY A 50 5.42 0.18 1.56
C GLY A 50 5.75 0.18 0.06
N GLY A 51 5.01 1.00 -0.71
CA GLY A 51 5.26 1.21 -2.14
C GLY A 51 6.55 1.99 -2.41
N LEU A 52 6.88 2.99 -1.59
CA LEU A 52 8.08 3.81 -1.74
C LEU A 52 9.35 2.97 -1.58
N ILE A 53 9.36 2.02 -0.62
CA ILE A 53 10.46 1.07 -0.45
C ILE A 53 10.64 0.17 -1.68
N PHE A 54 9.55 -0.26 -2.30
CA PHE A 54 9.62 -1.06 -3.53
C PHE A 54 10.15 -0.23 -4.71
N TRP A 55 9.70 1.02 -4.82
CA TRP A 55 10.12 1.94 -5.88
C TRP A 55 11.62 2.29 -5.78
N LEU A 56 12.14 2.50 -4.56
CA LEU A 56 13.58 2.67 -4.32
C LEU A 56 14.40 1.45 -4.78
N GLY A 57 13.89 0.24 -4.57
CA GLY A 57 14.51 -0.97 -5.11
C GLY A 57 14.60 -0.97 -6.64
N GLY A 58 13.56 -0.47 -7.31
CA GLY A 58 13.55 -0.29 -8.77
C GLY A 58 14.57 0.74 -9.26
N VAL A 59 14.78 1.83 -8.51
CA VAL A 59 15.81 2.84 -8.84
C VAL A 59 17.21 2.23 -8.73
N VAL A 60 17.48 1.42 -7.71
CA VAL A 60 18.76 0.71 -7.56
C VAL A 60 18.98 -0.28 -8.71
N MET A 61 17.93 -1.01 -9.12
CA MET A 61 18.00 -1.88 -10.29
C MET A 61 18.33 -1.09 -11.56
N LEU A 62 17.66 0.05 -11.80
CA LEU A 62 17.91 0.90 -12.96
C LEU A 62 19.36 1.40 -12.99
N TYR A 63 19.90 1.82 -11.84
CA TYR A 63 21.31 2.21 -11.73
C TYR A 63 22.26 1.06 -12.09
N ASN A 64 22.01 -0.14 -11.57
CA ASN A 64 22.82 -1.32 -11.89
C ASN A 64 22.78 -1.65 -13.39
N VAL A 65 21.62 -1.59 -14.03
CA VAL A 65 21.48 -1.85 -15.47
C VAL A 65 22.26 -0.82 -16.29
N ILE A 66 22.16 0.47 -15.96
CA ILE A 66 22.88 1.54 -16.68
C ILE A 66 24.40 1.36 -16.54
N MET A 67 24.88 1.03 -15.34
CA MET A 67 26.32 0.76 -15.11
C MET A 67 26.80 -0.43 -15.94
N THR A 68 26.03 -1.53 -15.99
CA THR A 68 26.37 -2.70 -16.81
C THR A 68 26.43 -2.37 -18.30
N VAL A 69 25.44 -1.62 -18.82
CA VAL A 69 25.40 -1.20 -20.23
C VAL A 69 26.58 -0.27 -20.56
N ARG A 70 26.92 0.68 -19.67
CA ARG A 70 28.05 1.59 -19.89
C ARG A 70 29.40 0.87 -19.87
N ASN A 71 29.56 -0.13 -19.01
CA ASN A 71 30.79 -0.93 -18.97
C ASN A 71 30.91 -1.82 -20.22
N ALA A 72 29.82 -2.42 -20.70
CA ALA A 72 29.82 -3.21 -21.94
C ALA A 72 30.27 -2.39 -23.16
N ASN A 73 29.82 -1.14 -23.28
CA ASN A 73 30.25 -0.22 -24.34
C ASN A 73 31.71 0.25 -24.21
N ARG A 74 32.38 0.00 -23.08
CA ARG A 74 33.79 0.40 -22.86
C ARG A 74 34.77 -0.69 -23.26
N GLU A 75 34.29 -1.93 -23.39
CA GLU A 75 35.08 -3.11 -23.80
C GLU A 75 34.97 -3.42 -25.30
N ALA A 76 34.03 -2.78 -26.01
CA ALA A 76 33.87 -2.86 -27.47
C ALA A 76 34.62 -1.72 -28.19
#